data_AF-A0A1Q3AXA8-F1
#
_entry.id   AF-A0A1Q3AXA8-F1
#
_cell.length_a   1.000
_cell.length_b   1.000
_cell.length_c   1.000
_cell.angle_alpha   90.00
_cell.angle_beta   90.00
_cell.angle_gamma   90.00
#
_symmetry.space_group_name_H-M   'P 1'
#
loop_
_entity.id
_entity.type
_entity.pdbx_description
1 polymer ?
#
loop_
_entity_poly.entity_id
_entity_poly.type
_entity_poly.pdbx_seq_one_letter_code
_entity_poly.pdbx_strand_id
1 'polypeptide(L)'
;MASKNIIADLNKREKLTDTNYDIWHKKMKFLLNEQELYEHLTTTMTKPPKGSTAQHRRDLEVFEAWSKKDHCTRFTLLSCMHDDLIGAYEHCPTAKEIWDQLLFDFGGTSVTRLRSLVLKFEMYKKKPKNSMTEHLRIMSAMIRVLKNAENALSDEQ
;
A
#
# COMPACT_ATOMS: atom_id res chain seq x y z
N MET A 1 -19.53 -13.49 -9.17
CA MET A 1 -18.42 -14.34 -9.67
C MET A 1 -17.40 -13.57 -10.50
N ALA A 2 -17.79 -12.55 -11.28
CA ALA A 2 -16.86 -11.71 -12.06
C ALA A 2 -15.83 -10.93 -11.21
N SER A 3 -16.23 -10.35 -10.07
CA SER A 3 -15.34 -9.56 -9.20
C SER A 3 -14.22 -10.40 -8.57
N LYS A 4 -14.52 -11.66 -8.20
CA LYS A 4 -13.54 -12.61 -7.64
C LYS A 4 -12.41 -12.94 -8.63
N ASN A 5 -12.71 -12.98 -9.94
CA ASN A 5 -11.71 -13.23 -10.99
C ASN A 5 -10.86 -11.99 -11.30
N ILE A 6 -11.43 -10.78 -11.24
CA ILE A 6 -10.68 -9.52 -11.44
C ILE A 6 -9.68 -9.27 -10.30
N ILE A 7 -10.10 -9.58 -9.08
CA ILE A 7 -9.26 -9.47 -7.87
C ILE A 7 -8.11 -10.50 -7.89
N ALA A 8 -8.38 -11.73 -8.32
CA ALA A 8 -7.34 -12.75 -8.49
C ALA A 8 -6.32 -12.39 -9.59
N ASP A 9 -6.73 -11.66 -10.64
CA ASP A 9 -5.83 -11.18 -11.71
C ASP A 9 -5.01 -9.95 -11.28
N LEU A 10 -5.56 -9.09 -10.40
CA LEU A 10 -4.83 -7.98 -9.78
C LEU A 10 -3.72 -8.48 -8.83
N ASN A 11 -4.01 -9.51 -8.02
CA ASN A 11 -3.00 -10.18 -7.19
C ASN A 11 -1.90 -10.87 -8.01
N LYS A 12 -2.14 -11.17 -9.30
CA LYS A 12 -1.17 -11.84 -10.17
C LYS A 12 -0.19 -10.90 -10.89
N ARG A 13 -0.41 -9.59 -10.96
CA ARG A 13 0.31 -8.76 -11.96
C ARG A 13 1.25 -7.67 -11.46
N GLU A 14 1.26 -7.28 -10.19
CA GLU A 14 2.24 -6.28 -9.72
C GLU A 14 2.44 -6.34 -8.20
N LYS A 15 3.47 -7.09 -7.77
CA LYS A 15 3.97 -7.05 -6.39
C LYS A 15 4.58 -5.67 -6.10
N LEU A 16 4.57 -5.24 -4.83
CA LEU A 16 5.28 -4.02 -4.41
C LEU A 16 6.76 -4.14 -4.74
N THR A 17 7.30 -3.11 -5.36
CA THR A 17 8.73 -2.88 -5.59
C THR A 17 9.10 -1.47 -5.13
N ASP A 18 10.38 -1.16 -5.17
CA ASP A 18 10.96 0.15 -4.90
C ASP A 18 10.40 1.31 -5.75
N THR A 19 9.80 1.00 -6.90
CA THR A 19 9.49 1.97 -7.96
C THR A 19 8.01 2.11 -8.25
N ASN A 20 7.16 1.28 -7.66
CA ASN A 20 5.73 1.22 -8.00
C ASN A 20 4.78 1.57 -6.83
N TYR A 21 5.31 2.00 -5.68
CA TYR A 21 4.54 2.24 -4.46
C TYR A 21 3.27 3.08 -4.67
N ASP A 22 3.34 4.22 -5.37
CA ASP A 22 2.18 5.11 -5.55
C ASP A 22 0.99 4.41 -6.25
N ILE A 23 1.28 3.52 -7.21
CA ILE A 23 0.27 2.76 -7.95
C ILE A 23 -0.18 1.57 -7.10
N TRP A 24 0.77 0.85 -6.50
CA TRP A 24 0.52 -0.31 -5.64
C TRP A 24 -0.38 0.07 -4.46
N HIS A 25 -0.07 1.17 -3.75
CA HIS A 25 -0.82 1.66 -2.60
C HIS A 25 -2.29 1.99 -2.97
N LYS A 26 -2.54 2.60 -4.13
CA LYS A 26 -3.91 2.86 -4.62
C LYS A 26 -4.66 1.56 -4.95
N LYS A 27 -4.01 0.62 -5.64
CA LYS A 27 -4.59 -0.70 -5.94
C LYS A 27 -4.90 -1.47 -4.67
N MET A 28 -4.01 -1.40 -3.68
CA MET A 28 -4.17 -2.10 -2.41
C MET A 28 -5.34 -1.55 -1.60
N LYS A 29 -5.53 -0.22 -1.53
CA LYS A 29 -6.73 0.38 -0.92
C LYS A 29 -8.02 -0.11 -1.57
N PHE A 30 -8.06 -0.18 -2.91
CA PHE A 30 -9.23 -0.70 -3.62
C PHE A 30 -9.48 -2.17 -3.30
N LEU A 31 -8.43 -3.00 -3.36
CA LEU A 31 -8.50 -4.44 -3.06
C LEU A 31 -9.03 -4.71 -1.65
N LEU A 32 -8.50 -4.02 -0.65
CA LEU A 32 -8.87 -4.22 0.75
C LEU A 32 -10.27 -3.68 1.06
N ASN A 33 -10.73 -2.66 0.35
CA ASN A 33 -12.13 -2.22 0.42
C ASN A 33 -13.08 -3.31 -0.11
N GLU A 34 -12.79 -3.89 -1.28
CA GLU A 34 -13.62 -4.96 -1.87
C GLU A 34 -13.63 -6.24 -1.01
N GLN A 35 -12.62 -6.44 -0.16
CA GLN A 35 -12.52 -7.57 0.76
C GLN A 35 -13.07 -7.28 2.17
N GLU A 36 -13.61 -6.08 2.42
CA GLU A 36 -14.04 -5.62 3.77
C GLU A 36 -12.90 -5.68 4.81
N LEU A 37 -11.67 -5.44 4.37
CA LEU A 37 -10.45 -5.48 5.19
C LEU A 37 -9.84 -4.09 5.43
N TYR A 38 -10.33 -3.06 4.74
CA TYR A 38 -9.79 -1.70 4.81
C TYR A 38 -9.76 -1.12 6.24
N GLU A 39 -10.74 -1.46 7.07
CA GLU A 39 -10.82 -1.00 8.47
C GLU A 39 -9.57 -1.35 9.29
N HIS A 40 -8.88 -2.44 8.95
CA HIS A 40 -7.67 -2.90 9.64
C HIS A 40 -6.42 -2.07 9.29
N LEU A 41 -6.48 -1.22 8.27
CA LEU A 41 -5.39 -0.29 7.97
C LEU A 41 -5.42 0.96 8.86
N THR A 42 -6.55 1.26 9.49
CA THR A 42 -6.74 2.49 10.27
C THR A 42 -7.05 2.24 11.73
N THR A 43 -7.44 1.01 12.09
CA THR A 43 -7.80 0.63 13.45
C THR A 43 -6.77 -0.31 14.07
N THR A 44 -6.65 -0.21 15.39
CA THR A 44 -5.92 -1.16 16.23
C THR A 44 -6.81 -1.54 17.39
N MET A 45 -6.82 -2.81 17.77
CA MET A 45 -7.54 -3.28 18.95
C MET A 45 -6.56 -3.83 19.98
N THR A 46 -6.74 -3.44 21.23
CA THR A 46 -5.93 -3.97 22.34
C THR A 46 -6.58 -5.21 22.92
N LYS A 47 -5.77 -6.23 23.22
CA LYS A 47 -6.25 -7.42 23.90
C LYS A 47 -6.83 -7.06 25.27
N PRO A 48 -8.06 -7.51 25.60
CA PRO A 48 -8.64 -7.21 26.90
C PRO A 48 -7.80 -7.81 28.05
N PRO A 49 -7.76 -7.15 29.23
CA PRO A 49 -7.11 -7.70 30.42
C PRO A 49 -7.70 -9.05 30.80
N LYS A 50 -6.92 -9.90 31.48
CA LYS A 50 -7.41 -11.19 31.99
C LYS A 50 -8.60 -10.97 32.93
N GLY A 51 -9.66 -11.74 32.72
CA GLY A 51 -10.86 -11.72 33.56
C GLY A 51 -11.65 -13.01 33.44
N SER A 52 -12.72 -13.14 34.24
CA SER A 52 -13.62 -14.31 34.21
C SER A 52 -15.11 -13.92 34.11
N THR A 53 -15.39 -12.62 33.99
CA THR A 53 -16.74 -12.08 33.91
C THR A 53 -17.39 -12.38 32.55
N ALA A 54 -18.72 -12.34 32.49
CA ALA A 54 -19.44 -12.45 31.22
C ALA A 54 -19.08 -11.34 30.23
N GLN A 55 -18.74 -10.14 30.74
CA GLN A 55 -18.24 -9.04 29.93
C GLN A 55 -16.88 -9.38 29.31
N HIS A 56 -15.94 -9.90 30.12
CA HIS A 56 -14.62 -10.30 29.64
C HIS A 56 -14.71 -11.32 28.49
N ARG A 57 -15.60 -12.32 28.60
CA ARG A 57 -15.81 -13.30 27.51
C ARG A 57 -16.26 -12.62 26.22
N ARG A 58 -17.23 -11.71 26.29
CA ARG A 58 -17.72 -10.97 25.11
C ARG A 58 -16.63 -10.09 24.51
N ASP A 59 -15.87 -9.36 25.33
CA ASP A 59 -14.79 -8.51 24.86
C ASP A 59 -13.67 -9.33 24.21
N LEU A 60 -13.36 -10.51 24.75
CA LEU A 60 -12.38 -11.43 24.19
C LEU A 60 -12.85 -11.99 22.84
N GLU A 61 -14.11 -12.40 22.72
CA GLU A 61 -14.69 -12.87 21.45
C GLU A 61 -14.62 -11.80 20.35
N VAL A 62 -14.91 -10.54 20.69
CA VAL A 62 -14.78 -9.41 19.75
C VAL A 62 -13.31 -9.22 19.34
N PHE A 63 -12.38 -9.24 20.30
CA PHE A 63 -10.95 -9.12 20.01
C PHE A 63 -10.44 -10.26 19.14
N GLU A 64 -10.83 -11.51 19.39
CA GLU A 64 -10.42 -12.66 18.60
C GLU A 64 -10.96 -12.61 17.17
N ALA A 65 -12.21 -12.19 16.99
CA ALA A 65 -12.80 -11.97 15.68
C ALA A 65 -12.06 -10.87 14.89
N TRP A 66 -11.76 -9.74 15.55
CA TRP A 66 -10.97 -8.66 14.96
C TRP A 66 -9.55 -9.13 14.61
N SER A 67 -8.88 -9.82 15.54
CA SER A 67 -7.50 -10.29 15.37
C SER A 67 -7.35 -11.27 14.21
N LYS A 68 -8.35 -12.13 14.00
CA LYS A 68 -8.36 -13.05 12.85
C LYS A 68 -8.44 -12.31 11.51
N LYS A 69 -9.25 -11.24 11.44
CA LYS A 69 -9.32 -10.41 10.23
C LYS A 69 -8.05 -9.58 10.04
N ASP A 70 -7.51 -8.98 11.09
CA ASP A 70 -6.25 -8.23 11.03
C ASP A 70 -5.10 -9.11 10.53
N HIS A 71 -5.03 -10.36 11.00
CA HIS A 71 -4.08 -11.35 10.50
C HIS A 71 -4.24 -11.65 9.00
N CYS A 72 -5.48 -11.74 8.51
CA CYS A 72 -5.77 -11.91 7.08
C CYS A 72 -5.32 -10.68 6.27
N THR A 73 -5.56 -9.48 6.78
CA THR A 73 -5.09 -8.23 6.15
C THR A 73 -3.57 -8.17 6.10
N ARG A 74 -2.86 -8.51 7.20
CA ARG A 74 -1.39 -8.62 7.23
C ARG A 74 -0.88 -9.58 6.17
N PHE A 75 -1.45 -10.78 6.12
CA PHE A 75 -1.06 -11.79 5.13
C PHE A 75 -1.27 -11.29 3.69
N THR A 76 -2.38 -10.61 3.43
CA THR A 76 -2.68 -10.01 2.12
C THR A 76 -1.65 -8.96 1.75
N LEU A 77 -1.31 -8.05 2.67
CA LEU A 77 -0.29 -7.02 2.45
C LEU A 77 1.06 -7.66 2.10
N LEU A 78 1.54 -8.60 2.92
CA LEU A 78 2.83 -9.28 2.72
C LEU A 78 2.88 -10.09 1.42
N SER A 79 1.82 -10.84 1.10
CA SER A 79 1.76 -11.65 -0.14
C SER A 79 1.76 -10.81 -1.42
N CYS A 80 1.39 -9.53 -1.31
CA CYS A 80 1.41 -8.57 -2.41
C CYS A 80 2.73 -7.79 -2.51
N MET A 81 3.76 -8.16 -1.73
CA MET A 81 5.12 -7.62 -1.82
C MET A 81 6.05 -8.57 -2.57
N HIS A 82 7.15 -8.04 -3.09
CA HIS A 82 8.25 -8.86 -3.58
C HIS A 82 8.97 -9.54 -2.40
N ASP A 83 9.50 -10.74 -2.63
CA ASP A 83 9.92 -11.65 -1.55
C ASP A 83 11.10 -11.08 -0.74
N ASP A 84 11.92 -10.23 -1.36
CA ASP A 84 13.01 -9.48 -0.73
C ASP A 84 12.52 -8.40 0.26
N LEU A 85 11.29 -7.90 0.10
CA LEU A 85 10.69 -6.92 0.99
C LEU A 85 9.98 -7.56 2.18
N ILE A 86 9.51 -8.80 2.08
CA ILE A 86 8.68 -9.45 3.11
C ILE A 86 9.37 -9.43 4.48
N GLY A 87 10.66 -9.77 4.53
CA GLY A 87 11.44 -9.80 5.78
C GLY A 87 11.52 -8.45 6.49
N ALA A 88 11.40 -7.34 5.76
CA ALA A 88 11.41 -5.99 6.35
C ALA A 88 10.10 -5.64 7.06
N TYR A 89 8.99 -6.32 6.78
CA TYR A 89 7.66 -5.95 7.32
C TYR A 89 6.97 -7.08 8.10
N GLU A 90 7.45 -8.32 8.02
CA GLU A 90 6.78 -9.47 8.66
C GLU A 90 6.67 -9.35 10.19
N HIS A 91 7.62 -8.63 10.81
CA HIS A 91 7.70 -8.42 12.25
C HIS A 91 6.67 -7.43 12.79
N CYS A 92 6.02 -6.63 11.93
CA CYS A 92 4.96 -5.73 12.34
C CYS A 92 3.75 -6.52 12.87
N PRO A 93 3.34 -6.34 14.13
CA PRO A 93 2.26 -7.10 14.75
C PRO A 93 0.87 -6.88 14.13
N THR A 94 0.60 -5.71 13.55
CA THR A 94 -0.74 -5.35 13.02
C THR A 94 -0.69 -4.96 11.54
N ALA A 95 -1.83 -5.06 10.84
CA ALA A 95 -1.91 -4.64 9.44
C ALA A 95 -1.68 -3.13 9.29
N LYS A 96 -2.20 -2.35 10.23
CA LYS A 96 -1.96 -0.91 10.33
C LYS A 96 -0.46 -0.59 10.43
N GLU A 97 0.31 -1.31 11.24
CA GLU A 97 1.74 -1.04 11.37
C GLU A 97 2.52 -1.33 10.08
N ILE A 98 2.20 -2.41 9.38
CA ILE A 98 2.75 -2.65 8.02
C ILE A 98 2.40 -1.46 7.11
N TRP A 99 1.14 -1.04 7.13
CA TRP A 99 0.63 0.02 6.27
C TRP A 99 1.30 1.38 6.53
N ASP A 100 1.45 1.75 7.80
CA ASP A 100 2.10 2.99 8.21
C ASP A 100 3.60 2.96 7.91
N GLN A 101 4.27 1.83 8.15
CA GLN A 101 5.69 1.67 7.85
C GLN A 101 5.96 1.78 6.34
N LEU A 102 5.12 1.16 5.50
CA LEU A 102 5.19 1.32 4.05
C LEU A 102 4.98 2.78 3.61
N LEU A 103 4.07 3.49 4.26
CA LEU A 103 3.84 4.91 3.99
C LEU A 103 5.06 5.76 4.39
N PHE A 104 5.73 5.42 5.47
CA PHE A 104 6.96 6.07 5.88
C PHE A 104 8.11 5.77 4.89
N ASP A 105 8.37 4.50 4.59
CA ASP A 105 9.51 4.06 3.80
C ASP A 105 9.38 4.43 2.31
N PHE A 106 8.17 4.37 1.76
CA PHE A 106 7.93 4.61 0.34
C PHE A 106 7.02 5.79 0.03
N GLY A 107 6.20 6.24 0.99
CA GLY A 107 5.24 7.33 0.78
C GLY A 107 5.82 8.73 0.89
N GLY A 108 6.97 8.88 1.57
CA GLY A 108 7.75 10.11 1.57
C GLY A 108 8.36 10.39 0.19
N THR A 109 8.36 11.66 -0.22
CA THR A 109 9.24 12.07 -1.33
C THR A 109 10.61 12.38 -0.75
N SER A 110 11.47 11.37 -0.62
CA SER A 110 12.87 11.65 -0.28
C SER A 110 13.53 12.48 -1.38
N VAL A 111 14.53 13.30 -1.05
CA VAL A 111 15.36 14.04 -2.03
C VAL A 111 15.93 13.10 -3.10
N THR A 112 16.27 11.86 -2.72
CA THR A 112 16.73 10.81 -3.64
C THR A 112 15.62 10.37 -4.60
N ARG A 113 14.39 10.18 -4.12
CA ARG A 113 13.21 9.87 -4.95
C ARG A 113 12.89 11.02 -5.90
N LEU A 114 12.95 12.27 -5.45
CA LEU A 114 12.77 13.44 -6.31
C LEU A 114 13.84 13.48 -7.43
N ARG A 115 15.11 13.30 -7.08
CA ARG A 115 16.22 13.24 -8.06
C ARG A 115 16.02 12.12 -9.08
N SER A 116 15.60 10.93 -8.64
CA SER A 116 15.28 9.80 -9.52
C SER A 116 14.11 10.12 -10.47
N LEU A 117 13.05 10.77 -9.96
CA LEU A 117 11.91 11.21 -10.77
C LEU A 117 12.30 12.25 -11.82
N VAL A 118 13.14 13.22 -11.45
CA VAL A 118 13.67 14.23 -12.38
C VAL A 118 14.50 13.57 -13.48
N LEU A 119 15.46 12.71 -13.12
CA LEU A 119 16.26 11.96 -14.08
C LEU A 119 15.40 11.13 -15.02
N LYS A 120 14.39 10.42 -14.49
CA LYS A 120 13.47 9.60 -15.30
C LYS A 120 12.67 10.46 -16.29
N PHE A 121 12.28 11.67 -15.91
CA PHE A 121 11.59 12.62 -16.78
C PHE A 121 12.53 13.15 -17.87
N GLU A 122 13.73 13.62 -17.51
CA GLU A 122 14.72 14.16 -18.45
C GLU A 122 15.19 13.10 -19.47
N MET A 123 15.34 11.86 -19.03
CA MET A 123 15.76 10.76 -19.89
C MET A 123 14.62 10.17 -20.73
N TYR A 124 13.35 10.52 -20.45
CA TYR A 124 12.22 9.94 -21.14
C TYR A 124 12.09 10.46 -22.57
N LYS A 125 12.22 9.54 -23.54
CA LYS A 125 12.02 9.82 -24.97
C LYS A 125 10.85 9.02 -25.51
N LYS A 126 10.12 9.59 -26.47
CA LYS A 126 9.04 8.89 -27.17
C LYS A 126 9.57 7.60 -27.79
N LYS A 127 8.96 6.47 -27.41
CA LYS A 127 9.28 5.17 -28.02
C LYS A 127 8.70 5.11 -29.45
N PRO A 128 9.37 4.44 -30.40
CA PRO A 128 8.86 4.30 -31.77
C PRO A 128 7.45 3.71 -31.83
N LYS A 129 7.15 2.77 -30.92
CA LYS A 129 5.87 2.03 -30.85
C LYS A 129 4.70 2.83 -30.24
N ASN A 130 4.97 3.94 -29.55
CA ASN A 130 3.92 4.70 -28.87
C ASN A 130 3.37 5.78 -29.81
N SER A 131 2.05 6.00 -29.79
CA SER A 131 1.44 7.18 -30.42
C SER A 131 1.86 8.47 -29.70
N MET A 132 1.66 9.62 -30.37
CA MET A 132 1.90 10.92 -29.73
C MET A 132 0.98 11.13 -28.52
N THR A 133 -0.29 10.70 -28.61
CA THR A 133 -1.25 10.80 -27.51
C THR A 133 -0.81 9.99 -26.28
N GLU A 134 -0.33 8.77 -26.48
CA GLU A 134 0.22 7.96 -25.37
C GLU A 134 1.48 8.58 -24.78
N HIS A 135 2.36 9.12 -25.62
CA HIS A 135 3.55 9.82 -25.17
C HIS A 135 3.22 11.03 -24.29
N LEU A 136 2.31 11.89 -24.75
CA LEU A 136 1.84 13.05 -23.98
C LEU A 136 1.15 12.63 -22.69
N ARG A 137 0.36 11.55 -22.70
CA ARG A 137 -0.27 11.00 -21.49
C ARG A 137 0.77 10.56 -20.46
N ILE A 138 1.86 9.93 -20.89
CA ILE A 138 2.96 9.50 -20.01
C ILE A 138 3.71 10.72 -19.48
N MET A 139 4.06 11.70 -20.32
CA MET A 139 4.71 12.93 -19.87
C MET A 139 3.85 13.71 -18.86
N SER A 140 2.55 13.89 -19.12
CA SER A 140 1.63 14.54 -18.19
C SER A 140 1.53 13.79 -16.86
N ALA A 141 1.57 12.45 -16.88
CA ALA A 141 1.60 11.66 -15.66
C ALA A 141 2.89 11.89 -14.85
N MET A 142 4.05 11.96 -15.52
CA MET A 142 5.34 12.26 -14.88
C MET A 142 5.37 13.66 -14.25
N ILE A 143 4.86 14.69 -14.96
CA ILE A 143 4.76 16.06 -14.45
C ILE A 143 3.90 16.11 -13.19
N ARG A 144 2.76 15.40 -13.18
CA ARG A 144 1.89 15.35 -12.00
C ARG A 144 2.59 14.69 -10.81
N VAL A 145 3.36 13.62 -11.04
CA VAL A 145 4.13 12.95 -9.98
C VAL A 145 5.20 13.88 -9.43
N LEU A 146 5.93 14.59 -10.30
CA LEU A 146 6.94 15.58 -9.90
C LEU A 146 6.34 16.73 -9.07
N LYS A 147 5.20 17.29 -9.51
CA LYS A 147 4.52 18.37 -8.78
C LYS A 147 4.05 17.93 -7.39
N ASN A 148 3.51 16.72 -7.28
CA ASN A 148 3.10 16.18 -5.99
C ASN A 148 4.30 15.94 -5.06
N ALA A 149 5.43 15.50 -5.64
CA ALA A 149 6.68 15.28 -4.93
C ALA A 149 7.29 16.59 -4.40
N GLU A 150 7.27 17.65 -5.21
CA GLU A 150 7.71 19.00 -4.82
C GLU A 150 6.86 19.58 -3.69
N ASN A 151 5.52 19.47 -3.80
CA ASN A 151 4.61 19.95 -2.75
C ASN A 151 4.83 19.22 -1.40
N ALA A 152 5.01 17.90 -1.44
CA ALA A 152 5.23 17.11 -0.22
C ALA A 152 6.51 17.52 0.54
N LEU A 153 7.56 17.94 -0.17
CA LEU A 153 8.79 18.44 0.45
C LEU A 153 8.63 19.86 1.03
N SER A 154 7.81 20.69 0.40
CA SER A 154 7.53 22.05 0.89
C SER A 154 6.65 22.06 2.13
N ASP A 155 5.81 21.05 2.33
CA ASP A 155 4.94 20.91 3.51
C ASP A 155 5.69 20.37 4.75
N GLU A 156 6.94 19.88 4.58
CA GLU A 156 7.81 19.35 5.64
C GLU A 156 8.83 20.38 6.18
N GLN A 157 8.89 21.61 5.64
CA GLN A 157 9.80 22.69 6.06
C GLN A 157 9.11 23.79 6.87
#